data_AF-A0A4Q3XY34-F1
#
_entry.id   AF-A0A4Q3XY34-F1
#
_cell.length_a   1.000
_cell.length_b   1.000
_cell.length_c   1.000
_cell.angle_alpha   90.00
_cell.angle_beta   90.00
_cell.angle_gamma   90.00
#
_symmetry.space_group_name_H-M   'P 1'
#
loop_
_entity.id
_entity.type
_entity.pdbx_description
1 polymer ?
#
loop_
_entity_poly.entity_id
_entity_poly.type
_entity_poly.pdbx_seq_one_letter_code
_entity_poly.pdbx_strand_id
1 'polypeptide(L)'
;MSSVFVTKSCGATRKVLDLTRAALAACLLALLASCMSVKLVADYDVEAAKAITATSAEVFAFYDRLIEAKASAPSGKLPYAAFADDWGKIETHIRVQMVREESRPLNTESQSISETTLKFWQKYRAAHVAKGDYNATLLGVHRDRFQRLFTAALAAEKAKALAVGDKDSTKSDEGEAK
;
A
#
# COMPACT_ATOMS: atom_id res chain seq x y z
N MET A 1 -35.39 -81.81 2.72
CA MET A 1 -35.80 -80.44 2.32
C MET A 1 -36.11 -79.71 3.61
N SER A 2 -35.45 -78.65 4.06
CA SER A 2 -34.58 -77.67 3.40
C SER A 2 -33.71 -77.04 4.50
N SER A 3 -32.42 -76.80 4.21
CA SER A 3 -31.52 -76.11 5.13
C SER A 3 -31.42 -74.65 4.74
N VAL A 4 -31.79 -73.74 5.65
CA VAL A 4 -31.66 -72.29 5.49
C VAL A 4 -30.31 -71.86 6.05
N PHE A 5 -29.43 -71.35 5.21
CA PHE A 5 -28.15 -70.76 5.60
C PHE A 5 -28.34 -69.25 5.80
N VAL A 6 -28.25 -68.80 7.06
CA VAL A 6 -28.27 -67.37 7.42
C VAL A 6 -26.85 -66.80 7.27
N THR A 7 -26.68 -65.85 6.36
CA THR A 7 -25.42 -65.14 6.12
C THR A 7 -25.19 -64.06 7.19
N LYS A 8 -24.25 -64.31 8.12
CA LYS A 8 -23.66 -63.30 9.01
C LYS A 8 -22.43 -62.67 8.34
N SER A 9 -22.61 -61.57 7.62
CA SER A 9 -21.49 -60.67 7.29
C SER A 9 -22.03 -59.27 6.96
N CYS A 10 -22.21 -58.42 7.98
CA CYS A 10 -22.67 -57.03 7.76
C CYS A 10 -22.27 -56.06 8.88
N GLY A 11 -21.07 -56.22 9.49
CA GLY A 11 -20.62 -55.38 10.61
C GLY A 11 -19.28 -54.66 10.39
N ALA A 12 -18.30 -55.33 9.78
CA ALA A 12 -16.93 -54.81 9.67
C ALA A 12 -16.76 -53.75 8.55
N THR A 13 -17.48 -53.90 7.44
CA THR A 13 -17.40 -52.98 6.29
C THR A 13 -17.99 -51.60 6.58
N ARG A 14 -18.99 -51.52 7.46
CA ARG A 14 -19.61 -50.23 7.86
C ARG A 14 -18.66 -49.38 8.70
N LYS A 15 -17.96 -50.00 9.66
CA LYS A 15 -16.98 -49.32 10.52
C LYS A 15 -15.78 -48.75 9.75
N VAL A 16 -15.29 -49.46 8.73
CA VAL A 16 -14.17 -49.00 7.88
C VAL A 16 -14.58 -47.81 6.99
N LEU A 17 -15.83 -47.81 6.50
CA LEU A 17 -16.36 -46.68 5.73
C LEU A 17 -16.58 -45.44 6.60
N ASP A 18 -17.01 -45.62 7.85
CA ASP A 18 -17.22 -44.50 8.79
C ASP A 18 -15.87 -43.91 9.26
N LEU A 19 -14.85 -44.74 9.49
CA LEU A 19 -13.48 -44.32 9.82
C LEU A 19 -12.80 -43.56 8.67
N THR A 20 -12.95 -44.03 7.43
CA THR A 20 -12.39 -43.33 6.26
C THR A 20 -13.08 -42.01 6.01
N ARG A 21 -14.41 -41.92 6.17
CA ARG A 21 -15.17 -40.65 6.11
C ARG A 21 -14.76 -39.67 7.21
N ALA A 22 -14.58 -40.14 8.44
CA ALA A 22 -14.11 -39.32 9.55
C ALA A 22 -12.69 -38.79 9.30
N ALA A 23 -11.79 -39.64 8.79
CA ALA A 23 -10.44 -39.23 8.42
C ALA A 23 -10.43 -38.20 7.26
N LEU A 24 -11.27 -38.40 6.25
CA LEU A 24 -11.43 -37.46 5.13
C LEU A 24 -12.00 -36.12 5.61
N ALA A 25 -13.01 -36.14 6.48
CA ALA A 25 -13.59 -34.94 7.07
C ALA A 25 -12.57 -34.19 7.95
N ALA A 26 -11.78 -34.90 8.75
CA ALA A 26 -10.71 -34.32 9.57
C ALA A 26 -9.60 -33.70 8.70
N CYS A 27 -9.18 -34.36 7.62
CA CYS A 27 -8.24 -33.79 6.64
C CYS A 27 -8.81 -32.53 5.96
N LEU A 28 -10.09 -32.54 5.58
CA LEU A 28 -10.73 -31.38 4.97
C LEU A 28 -10.81 -30.19 5.95
N LEU A 29 -11.16 -30.45 7.22
CA LEU A 29 -11.13 -29.42 8.27
C LEU A 29 -9.72 -28.89 8.54
N ALA A 30 -8.69 -29.75 8.53
CA ALA A 30 -7.30 -29.33 8.71
C ALA A 30 -6.82 -28.42 7.56
N LEU A 31 -7.22 -28.73 6.32
CA LEU A 31 -6.92 -27.88 5.16
C LEU A 31 -7.64 -26.52 5.24
N LEU A 32 -8.90 -26.50 5.66
CA LEU A 32 -9.66 -25.27 5.86
C LEU A 32 -9.11 -24.42 7.01
N ALA A 33 -8.60 -25.04 8.08
CA ALA A 33 -7.96 -24.34 9.20
C ALA A 33 -6.62 -23.70 8.82
N SER A 34 -5.93 -24.20 7.78
CA SER A 34 -4.62 -23.68 7.35
C SER A 34 -4.70 -22.30 6.67
N CYS A 35 -5.88 -21.87 6.20
CA CYS A 35 -6.07 -20.61 5.48
C CYS A 35 -6.37 -19.39 6.38
N MET A 36 -6.54 -19.57 7.70
CA MET A 36 -7.09 -18.51 8.57
C MET A 36 -6.11 -17.37 8.96
N SER A 37 -4.88 -17.34 8.42
CA SER A 37 -3.90 -16.29 8.78
C SER A 37 -3.10 -15.72 7.60
N VAL A 38 -3.66 -15.70 6.39
CA VAL A 38 -2.98 -15.04 5.27
C VAL A 38 -3.14 -13.53 5.39
N LYS A 39 -2.06 -12.84 5.77
CA LYS A 39 -1.98 -11.38 5.71
C LYS A 39 -1.56 -10.98 4.29
N LEU A 40 -2.41 -10.22 3.61
CA LEU A 40 -2.17 -9.77 2.22
C LEU A 40 -1.77 -8.29 2.13
N VAL A 41 -2.02 -7.52 3.19
CA VAL A 41 -1.83 -6.06 3.21
C VAL A 41 -1.05 -5.68 4.47
N ALA A 42 -0.12 -4.74 4.33
CA ALA A 42 0.60 -4.13 5.46
C ALA A 42 -0.37 -3.48 6.47
N ASP A 43 0.05 -3.38 7.74
CA ASP A 43 -0.75 -2.65 8.74
C ASP A 43 -0.79 -1.16 8.42
N TYR A 44 -1.90 -0.51 8.73
CA TYR A 44 -2.01 0.94 8.66
C TYR A 44 -1.01 1.62 9.60
N ASP A 45 -0.38 2.69 9.13
CA ASP A 45 0.58 3.48 9.87
C ASP A 45 0.23 4.97 9.77
N VAL A 46 -0.22 5.54 10.89
CA VAL A 46 -0.61 6.95 11.00
C VAL A 46 0.56 7.90 10.78
N GLU A 47 1.77 7.52 11.19
CA GLU A 47 2.97 8.35 10.97
C GLU A 47 3.37 8.33 9.49
N ALA A 48 3.02 7.27 8.75
CA ALA A 48 3.18 7.24 7.30
C ALA A 48 2.30 8.28 6.63
N ALA A 49 1.01 8.28 6.98
CA ALA A 49 0.06 9.23 6.44
C ALA A 49 0.49 10.67 6.74
N LYS A 50 0.92 10.96 7.98
CA LYS A 50 1.43 12.29 8.37
C LYS A 50 2.66 12.69 7.58
N ALA A 51 3.65 11.80 7.45
CA ALA A 51 4.86 12.06 6.69
C ALA A 51 4.53 12.34 5.21
N ILE A 52 3.67 11.53 4.59
CA ILE A 52 3.20 11.73 3.20
C ILE A 52 2.58 13.11 3.04
N THR A 53 1.68 13.50 3.94
CA THR A 53 1.04 14.83 3.93
C THR A 53 2.07 15.95 4.07
N ALA A 54 2.99 15.85 5.04
CA ALA A 54 4.01 16.87 5.28
C ALA A 54 4.91 17.08 4.05
N THR A 55 5.49 16.01 3.49
CA THR A 55 6.34 16.12 2.28
C THR A 55 5.54 16.60 1.07
N SER A 56 4.28 16.20 0.93
CA SER A 56 3.43 16.70 -0.17
C SER A 56 3.23 18.20 -0.09
N ALA A 57 3.02 18.74 1.12
CA ALA A 57 2.86 20.17 1.34
C ALA A 57 4.14 20.94 0.99
N GLU A 58 5.31 20.40 1.34
CA GLU A 58 6.60 21.00 0.95
C GLU A 58 6.79 21.01 -0.58
N VAL A 59 6.49 19.90 -1.26
CA VAL A 59 6.56 19.81 -2.72
C VAL A 59 5.63 20.81 -3.39
N PHE A 60 4.38 20.93 -2.92
CA PHE A 60 3.42 21.86 -3.53
C PHE A 60 3.83 23.31 -3.28
N ALA A 61 4.20 23.66 -2.06
CA ALA A 61 4.70 24.99 -1.73
C ALA A 61 5.95 25.34 -2.56
N PHE A 62 6.84 24.38 -2.77
CA PHE A 62 8.01 24.56 -3.62
C PHE A 62 7.63 24.89 -5.07
N TYR A 63 6.72 24.12 -5.68
CA TYR A 63 6.27 24.38 -7.04
C TYR A 63 5.51 25.70 -7.17
N ASP A 64 4.72 26.08 -6.16
CA ASP A 64 4.04 27.38 -6.14
C ASP A 64 5.05 28.53 -6.12
N ARG A 65 6.12 28.43 -5.31
CA ARG A 65 7.23 29.40 -5.33
C ARG A 65 7.95 29.46 -6.67
N LEU A 66 8.19 28.32 -7.34
CA LEU A 66 8.80 28.32 -8.67
C LEU A 66 7.92 29.02 -9.71
N ILE A 67 6.60 28.80 -9.67
CA ILE A 67 5.63 29.43 -10.57
C ILE A 67 5.62 30.94 -10.36
N GLU A 68 5.51 31.39 -9.11
CA GLU A 68 5.52 32.81 -8.76
C GLU A 68 6.85 33.48 -9.17
N ALA A 69 7.98 32.87 -8.81
CA ALA A 69 9.29 33.40 -9.17
C ALA A 69 9.50 33.47 -10.69
N LYS A 70 9.01 32.50 -11.47
CA LYS A 70 9.09 32.53 -12.94
C LYS A 70 8.22 33.66 -13.51
N ALA A 71 7.04 33.87 -12.97
CA ALA A 71 6.12 34.92 -13.41
C ALA A 71 6.63 36.33 -13.10
N SER A 72 7.32 36.50 -11.96
CA SER A 72 7.84 37.80 -11.52
C SER A 72 9.27 38.10 -11.99
N ALA A 73 9.99 37.14 -12.58
CA ALA A 73 11.37 37.32 -13.02
C ALA A 73 11.46 38.31 -14.20
N PRO A 74 12.20 39.43 -14.08
CA PRO A 74 12.35 40.40 -15.18
C PRO A 74 13.01 39.80 -16.42
N SER A 75 13.90 38.82 -16.24
CA SER A 75 14.57 38.08 -17.31
C SER A 75 13.73 36.94 -17.89
N GLY A 76 12.58 36.64 -17.27
CA GLY A 76 11.79 35.45 -17.53
C GLY A 76 12.53 34.14 -17.23
N LYS A 77 13.70 34.17 -16.56
CA LYS A 77 14.49 32.98 -16.20
C LYS A 77 14.31 32.63 -14.74
N LEU A 78 14.38 31.34 -14.45
CA LEU A 78 14.30 30.76 -13.12
C LEU A 78 15.59 29.98 -12.85
N PRO A 79 16.63 30.61 -12.28
CA PRO A 79 17.93 29.98 -12.11
C PRO A 79 17.88 28.90 -11.02
N TYR A 80 18.50 27.75 -11.28
CA TYR A 80 18.57 26.63 -10.32
C TYR A 80 19.15 27.04 -8.96
N ALA A 81 20.18 27.88 -8.95
CA ALA A 81 20.92 28.25 -7.75
C ALA A 81 20.03 28.84 -6.64
N ALA A 82 18.98 29.58 -7.01
CA ALA A 82 18.04 30.18 -6.06
C ALA A 82 17.16 29.15 -5.32
N PHE A 83 17.13 27.90 -5.79
CA PHE A 83 16.25 26.83 -5.30
C PHE A 83 17.01 25.55 -4.93
N ALA A 84 18.35 25.57 -4.98
CA ALA A 84 19.18 24.37 -4.84
C ALA A 84 18.98 23.68 -3.48
N ASP A 85 18.84 24.46 -2.40
CA ASP A 85 18.65 23.96 -1.04
C ASP A 85 17.29 23.28 -0.89
N ASP A 86 16.22 23.88 -1.43
CA ASP A 86 14.88 23.30 -1.42
C ASP A 86 14.85 21.95 -2.17
N TRP A 87 15.51 21.88 -3.34
CA TRP A 87 15.65 20.64 -4.10
C TRP A 87 16.27 19.51 -3.28
N GLY A 88 17.34 19.81 -2.54
CA GLY A 88 18.06 18.84 -1.72
C GLY A 88 17.30 18.44 -0.46
N LYS A 89 16.70 19.42 0.24
CA LYS A 89 15.90 19.18 1.45
C LYS A 89 14.72 18.26 1.17
N ILE A 90 13.92 18.59 0.15
CA ILE A 90 12.73 17.81 -0.19
C ILE A 90 13.11 16.42 -0.72
N GLU A 91 14.21 16.29 -1.48
CA GLU A 91 14.70 14.97 -1.91
C GLU A 91 15.00 14.07 -0.70
N THR A 92 15.59 14.65 0.35
CA THR A 92 15.88 13.92 1.59
C THR A 92 14.60 13.41 2.24
N HIS A 93 13.56 14.22 2.33
CA HIS A 93 12.27 13.80 2.89
C HIS A 93 11.61 12.69 2.07
N ILE A 94 11.65 12.78 0.74
CA ILE A 94 11.14 11.73 -0.16
C ILE A 94 11.94 10.42 0.02
N ARG A 95 13.27 10.49 0.18
CA ARG A 95 14.11 9.30 0.44
C ARG A 95 13.80 8.65 1.77
N VAL A 96 13.60 9.44 2.83
CA VAL A 96 13.20 8.92 4.14
C VAL A 96 11.86 8.18 4.05
N GLN A 97 10.89 8.72 3.30
CA GLN A 97 9.64 8.02 3.02
C GLN A 97 9.87 6.70 2.31
N MET A 98 10.63 6.70 1.21
CA MET A 98 10.93 5.49 0.43
C MET A 98 11.57 4.39 1.29
N VAL A 99 12.64 4.69 2.03
CA VAL A 99 13.32 3.73 2.92
C VAL A 99 12.35 3.15 3.95
N ARG A 100 11.46 3.98 4.48
CA ARG A 100 10.46 3.53 5.43
C ARG A 100 9.44 2.59 4.78
N GLU A 101 8.93 2.93 3.60
CA GLU A 101 7.97 2.07 2.90
C GLU A 101 8.61 0.74 2.44
N GLU A 102 9.89 0.73 2.08
CA GLU A 102 10.69 -0.47 1.76
C GLU A 102 10.87 -1.40 2.97
N SER A 103 10.98 -0.83 4.17
CA SER A 103 11.19 -1.62 5.39
C SER A 103 9.93 -2.36 5.88
N ARG A 104 8.76 -2.05 5.31
CA ARG A 104 7.46 -2.60 5.73
C ARG A 104 7.11 -3.85 4.91
N PRO A 105 6.79 -5.00 5.55
CA PRO A 105 6.35 -6.19 4.83
C PRO A 105 4.98 -5.96 4.17
N LEU A 106 4.76 -6.57 3.00
CA LEU A 106 3.50 -6.52 2.25
C LEU A 106 3.08 -5.09 1.84
N ASN A 107 4.06 -4.25 1.52
CA ASN A 107 3.89 -2.82 1.28
C ASN A 107 4.34 -2.36 -0.13
N THR A 108 4.34 -3.28 -1.09
CA THR A 108 4.90 -3.09 -2.44
C THR A 108 4.31 -1.90 -3.18
N GLU A 109 3.01 -1.63 -3.03
CA GLU A 109 2.35 -0.49 -3.69
C GLU A 109 2.86 0.86 -3.16
N SER A 110 2.97 1.00 -1.83
CA SER A 110 3.47 2.24 -1.22
C SER A 110 4.95 2.47 -1.52
N GLN A 111 5.73 1.38 -1.58
CA GLN A 111 7.12 1.41 -2.05
C GLN A 111 7.21 1.90 -3.50
N SER A 112 6.47 1.29 -4.43
CA SER A 112 6.48 1.65 -5.86
C SER A 112 6.09 3.12 -6.11
N ILE A 113 5.11 3.63 -5.37
CA ILE A 113 4.71 5.05 -5.44
C ILE A 113 5.83 5.95 -4.94
N SER A 114 6.51 5.59 -3.84
CA SER A 114 7.61 6.38 -3.26
C SER A 114 8.84 6.39 -4.18
N GLU A 115 9.21 5.25 -4.75
CA GLU A 115 10.27 5.13 -5.75
C GLU A 115 9.97 5.99 -7.00
N THR A 116 8.74 5.92 -7.50
CA THR A 116 8.30 6.72 -8.65
C THR A 116 8.36 8.22 -8.35
N THR A 117 7.97 8.60 -7.13
CA THR A 117 8.04 9.99 -6.65
C THR A 117 9.48 10.49 -6.62
N LEU A 118 10.39 9.72 -6.03
CA LEU A 118 11.82 10.06 -5.98
C LEU A 118 12.43 10.17 -7.39
N LYS A 119 12.11 9.22 -8.27
CA LYS A 119 12.59 9.21 -9.66
C LYS A 119 12.18 10.46 -10.42
N PHE A 120 10.92 10.90 -10.29
CA PHE A 120 10.48 12.14 -10.94
C PHE A 120 11.14 13.37 -10.34
N TRP A 121 11.29 13.43 -9.01
CA TRP A 121 11.97 14.52 -8.32
C TRP A 121 13.39 14.73 -8.84
N GLN A 122 14.18 13.65 -8.85
CA GLN A 122 15.55 13.65 -9.36
C GLN A 122 15.63 14.01 -10.83
N LYS A 123 14.73 13.46 -11.66
CA LYS A 123 14.67 13.78 -13.09
C LYS A 123 14.44 15.26 -13.32
N TYR A 124 13.52 15.88 -12.59
CA TYR A 124 13.19 17.30 -12.77
C TYR A 124 14.25 18.23 -12.19
N ARG A 125 14.85 17.86 -11.05
CA ARG A 125 16.04 18.53 -10.51
C ARG A 125 17.17 18.53 -11.54
N ALA A 126 17.51 17.36 -12.08
CA ALA A 126 18.59 17.23 -13.06
C ALA A 126 18.33 18.07 -14.32
N ALA A 127 17.08 18.11 -14.81
CA ALA A 127 16.71 18.96 -15.94
C ALA A 127 16.86 20.46 -15.64
N HIS A 128 16.51 20.89 -14.43
CA HIS A 128 16.68 22.28 -13.99
C HIS A 128 18.16 22.66 -13.89
N VAL A 129 19.00 21.77 -13.32
CA VAL A 129 20.46 21.95 -13.25
C VAL A 129 21.06 22.06 -14.65
N ALA A 130 20.76 21.10 -15.53
CA ALA A 130 21.36 21.00 -16.86
C ALA A 130 21.03 22.20 -17.75
N LYS A 131 19.82 22.76 -17.62
CA LYS A 131 19.38 23.90 -18.43
C LYS A 131 19.71 25.25 -17.81
N GLY A 132 19.99 25.29 -16.50
CA GLY A 132 20.12 26.53 -15.74
C GLY A 132 18.84 27.38 -15.71
N ASP A 133 17.72 26.82 -16.16
CA ASP A 133 16.39 27.43 -16.20
C ASP A 133 15.31 26.34 -16.14
N TYR A 134 14.14 26.68 -15.61
CA TYR A 134 12.97 25.82 -15.62
C TYR A 134 11.95 26.29 -16.66
N ASN A 135 11.42 25.35 -17.45
CA ASN A 135 10.39 25.67 -18.43
C ASN A 135 9.04 25.95 -17.75
N ALA A 136 8.49 27.14 -17.96
CA ALA A 136 7.23 27.58 -17.37
C ALA A 136 6.06 26.64 -17.69
N THR A 137 5.99 26.08 -18.91
CA THR A 137 4.89 25.19 -19.31
C THR A 137 4.92 23.85 -18.58
N LEU A 138 6.07 23.46 -18.03
CA LEU A 138 6.24 22.21 -17.30
C LEU A 138 5.99 22.34 -15.81
N LEU A 139 6.01 23.54 -15.24
CA LEU A 139 5.85 23.76 -13.79
C LEU A 139 4.50 23.21 -13.30
N GLY A 140 3.40 23.60 -13.93
CA GLY A 140 2.07 23.09 -13.58
C GLY A 140 1.95 21.58 -13.80
N VAL A 141 2.42 21.08 -14.94
CA VAL A 141 2.37 19.65 -15.28
C VAL A 141 3.13 18.79 -14.26
N HIS A 142 4.28 19.27 -13.78
CA HIS A 142 5.07 18.54 -12.79
C HIS A 142 4.45 18.62 -11.39
N ARG A 143 3.91 19.78 -10.98
CA ARG A 143 3.15 19.92 -9.73
C ARG A 143 1.97 18.96 -9.69
N ASP A 144 1.15 18.93 -10.74
CA ASP A 144 -0.03 18.05 -10.84
C ASP A 144 0.36 16.56 -10.79
N ARG A 145 1.49 16.20 -11.40
CA ARG A 145 2.03 14.84 -11.32
C ARG A 145 2.36 14.46 -9.88
N PHE A 146 3.04 15.32 -9.13
CA PHE A 146 3.30 15.05 -7.71
C PHE A 146 2.02 14.99 -6.91
N GLN A 147 1.04 15.86 -7.19
CA GLN A 147 -0.26 15.80 -6.53
C GLN A 147 -0.92 14.43 -6.69
N ARG A 148 -0.91 13.89 -7.91
CA ARG A 148 -1.45 12.54 -8.18
C ARG A 148 -0.68 11.45 -7.43
N LEU A 149 0.65 11.53 -7.40
CA LEU A 149 1.49 10.53 -6.69
C LEU A 149 1.25 10.56 -5.18
N PHE A 150 1.24 11.74 -4.55
CA PHE A 150 0.96 11.86 -3.12
C PHE A 150 -0.49 11.49 -2.77
N THR A 151 -1.44 11.79 -3.65
CA THR A 151 -2.84 11.34 -3.49
C THR A 151 -2.92 9.82 -3.52
N ALA A 152 -2.23 9.18 -4.46
CA ALA A 152 -2.15 7.72 -4.53
C ALA A 152 -1.48 7.13 -3.29
N ALA A 153 -0.39 7.73 -2.80
CA ALA A 153 0.28 7.29 -1.56
C ALA A 153 -0.66 7.35 -0.34
N LEU A 154 -1.38 8.47 -0.16
CA LEU A 154 -2.35 8.61 0.92
C LEU A 154 -3.53 7.64 0.78
N ALA A 155 -4.01 7.41 -0.45
CA ALA A 155 -5.08 6.43 -0.71
C ALA A 155 -4.62 5.01 -0.39
N ALA A 156 -3.40 4.64 -0.79
CA ALA A 156 -2.79 3.35 -0.49
C ALA A 156 -2.63 3.14 1.02
N GLU A 157 -2.21 4.15 1.77
CA GLU A 157 -2.12 4.06 3.23
C GLU A 157 -3.52 3.94 3.87
N LYS A 158 -4.49 4.76 3.46
CA LYS A 158 -5.87 4.70 3.98
C LYS A 158 -6.55 3.36 3.71
N ALA A 159 -6.29 2.73 2.56
CA ALA A 159 -6.84 1.42 2.23
C ALA A 159 -6.41 0.34 3.25
N LYS A 160 -5.21 0.46 3.83
CA LYS A 160 -4.73 -0.46 4.89
C LYS A 160 -5.57 -0.37 6.16
N ALA A 161 -6.15 0.79 6.46
CA ALA A 161 -7.02 0.96 7.63
C ALA A 161 -8.36 0.23 7.47
N LEU A 162 -8.89 0.18 6.24
CA LEU A 162 -10.14 -0.53 5.94
C LEU A 162 -9.99 -2.05 6.10
N ALA A 163 -8.82 -2.59 5.76
CA ALA A 163 -8.49 -4.01 5.96
C ALA A 163 -8.46 -4.44 7.45
N VAL A 164 -8.39 -3.48 8.38
CA VAL A 164 -8.48 -3.74 9.82
C VAL A 164 -9.94 -3.72 10.29
N GLY A 165 -10.76 -2.78 9.79
CA GLY A 165 -12.17 -2.63 10.18
C GLY A 165 -13.07 -3.81 9.80
N ASP A 166 -12.78 -4.51 8.71
CA ASP A 166 -13.53 -5.72 8.31
C ASP A 166 -13.31 -6.92 9.25
N LYS A 167 -12.32 -6.89 10.15
CA LYS A 167 -12.04 -7.99 11.09
C LYS A 167 -12.85 -7.92 12.39
N ASP A 168 -13.40 -6.76 12.75
CA ASP A 168 -14.10 -6.55 14.03
C ASP A 168 -15.63 -6.63 13.92
N SER A 169 -16.20 -6.66 12.73
CA SER A 169 -17.66 -6.71 12.51
C SER A 169 -18.31 -8.08 12.78
N THR A 170 -17.53 -9.11 13.15
CA THR A 170 -18.03 -10.47 13.41
C THR A 170 -18.17 -10.82 14.90
N LYS A 171 -18.00 -9.87 15.83
CA LYS A 171 -18.00 -10.14 17.28
C LYS A 171 -19.08 -9.44 18.11
N SER A 172 -20.12 -8.87 17.50
CA SER A 172 -21.13 -8.08 18.25
C SER A 172 -22.54 -8.68 18.34
N ASP A 173 -22.78 -9.93 17.92
CA ASP A 173 -24.15 -10.50 17.92
C ASP A 173 -24.39 -11.68 18.89
N GLU A 174 -23.54 -11.89 19.90
CA GLU A 174 -23.85 -12.79 21.02
C GLU A 174 -23.76 -12.04 22.35
N GLY A 175 -24.87 -11.43 22.74
CA GLY A 175 -25.06 -11.04 24.14
C GLY A 175 -25.93 -9.80 24.36
N GLU A 176 -27.21 -9.85 24.00
CA GLU A 176 -28.29 -9.33 24.86
C GLU A 176 -29.66 -9.58 24.24
N ALA A 177 -30.39 -10.55 24.78
CA ALA A 177 -31.84 -10.41 24.98
C ALA A 177 -32.25 -11.37 26.10
N LYS A 178 -32.64 -10.76 27.21
CA LYS A 178 -33.27 -11.35 28.40
C LYS A 178 -34.59 -12.03 28.08
#